data_AF-A0A2N3E6C8-F1
#
_entry.id   AF-A0A2N3E6C8-F1
#
_cell.length_a   1.000
_cell.length_b   1.000
_cell.length_c   1.000
_cell.angle_alpha   90.00
_cell.angle_beta   90.00
_cell.angle_gamma   90.00
#
_symmetry.space_group_name_H-M   'P 1'
#
loop_
_entity.id
_entity.type
_entity.pdbx_description
1 polymer ?
#
loop_
_entity_poly.entity_id
_entity_poly.type
_entity_poly.pdbx_seq_one_letter_code
_entity_poly.pdbx_strand_id
1 'polypeptide(L)'
;MASEISTEDEIVSGTVSVLLPLALPRPYDYKVPAGVQVRPGSYVIVPLGPQEVIGVVWGEGTGEVGHNRLRPVTEVLDVPPMPEVLRRFVDWVAGYTVSPPGSVLRLAIRAPGALEAPRMRTAYRLGAARPSRMTPARARAVEVAEDGFARTVRELAEEAGVSDGVVRGLVDAGALLPVDLPTEASFPEPRPDMPGVALSPEQAEAAGLLRGHVEARRFAAVLLDGVTGSGKTEVYFEAVAAALSRG
;
A
#
# COMPACT_ATOMS: atom_id res chain seq x y z
N MET A 1 5.26 29.22 10.62
CA MET A 1 3.81 29.26 10.31
C MET A 1 3.47 27.97 9.62
N ALA A 2 2.79 27.06 10.31
CA ALA A 2 2.25 25.86 9.71
C ALA A 2 1.03 26.30 8.89
N SER A 3 1.10 26.23 7.57
CA SER A 3 -0.07 26.43 6.74
C SER A 3 -1.00 25.25 7.00
N GLU A 4 -2.20 25.54 7.49
CA GLU A 4 -3.33 24.63 7.44
C GLU A 4 -3.43 24.10 6.00
N ILE A 5 -3.24 22.78 5.83
CA ILE A 5 -3.44 22.11 4.56
C ILE A 5 -4.96 21.98 4.41
N SER A 6 -5.56 23.01 3.82
CA SER A 6 -6.95 23.03 3.39
C SER A 6 -7.22 21.80 2.53
N THR A 7 -8.02 20.86 3.04
CA THR A 7 -8.36 19.59 2.38
C THR A 7 -9.59 19.74 1.49
N GLU A 8 -9.68 20.85 0.76
CA GLU A 8 -10.77 21.13 -0.18
C GLU A 8 -10.17 21.49 -1.54
N ASP A 9 -9.49 20.53 -2.18
CA ASP A 9 -9.12 20.65 -3.59
C ASP A 9 -10.27 20.13 -4.44
N GLU A 10 -11.07 21.09 -4.90
CA GLU A 10 -12.30 20.95 -5.66
C GLU A 10 -12.07 20.30 -7.05
N ILE A 11 -13.17 19.78 -7.59
CA ILE A 11 -13.26 18.90 -8.77
C ILE A 11 -12.82 19.65 -10.04
N VAL A 12 -11.71 19.23 -10.65
CA VAL A 12 -11.27 19.78 -11.94
C VAL A 12 -12.15 19.21 -13.06
N SER A 13 -13.27 19.87 -13.36
CA SER A 13 -14.06 19.56 -14.55
C SER A 13 -13.40 20.19 -15.79
N GLY A 14 -12.90 19.38 -16.73
CA GLY A 14 -12.32 19.90 -17.98
C GLY A 14 -11.14 19.09 -18.50
N THR A 15 -9.99 19.74 -18.60
CA THR A 15 -8.71 19.16 -19.06
C THR A 15 -7.73 19.12 -17.90
N VAL A 16 -7.02 18.01 -17.75
CA VAL A 16 -6.00 17.81 -16.70
C VAL A 16 -4.66 17.49 -17.32
N SER A 17 -3.58 17.91 -16.66
CA SER A 17 -2.23 17.54 -17.04
C SER A 17 -1.78 16.31 -16.27
N VAL A 18 -1.38 15.27 -16.98
CA VAL A 18 -1.02 13.96 -16.43
C VAL A 18 0.46 13.70 -16.67
N LEU A 19 1.21 13.53 -15.58
CA LEU A 19 2.60 13.11 -15.64
C LEU A 19 2.66 11.58 -15.78
N LEU A 20 3.37 11.11 -16.79
CA LEU A 20 3.52 9.68 -17.09
C LEU A 20 4.88 9.18 -16.57
N PRO A 21 4.98 7.93 -16.05
CA PRO A 21 6.21 7.33 -15.53
C PRO A 21 7.17 6.88 -16.65
N LEU A 22 7.42 7.77 -17.61
CA LEU A 22 8.24 7.58 -18.79
C LEU A 22 9.30 8.69 -18.85
N ALA A 23 10.33 8.54 -19.67
CA ALA A 23 11.37 9.55 -19.86
C ALA A 23 10.87 10.77 -20.68
N LEU A 24 9.79 11.39 -20.23
CA LEU A 24 9.14 12.53 -20.85
C LEU A 24 9.47 13.81 -20.06
N PRO A 25 9.78 14.92 -20.75
CA PRO A 25 10.20 16.15 -20.10
C PRO A 25 9.04 16.94 -19.48
N ARG A 26 7.81 16.69 -19.93
CA ARG A 26 6.60 17.39 -19.49
C ARG A 26 5.39 16.45 -19.38
N PRO A 27 4.41 16.78 -18.53
CA PRO A 27 3.09 16.14 -18.53
C PRO A 27 2.36 16.28 -19.88
N TYR A 28 1.35 15.44 -20.10
CA TYR A 28 0.45 15.50 -21.25
C TYR A 28 -0.96 15.88 -20.80
N ASP A 29 -1.66 16.66 -21.61
CA ASP A 29 -3.04 17.05 -21.32
C ASP A 29 -4.03 15.96 -21.78
N TYR A 30 -5.01 15.68 -20.92
CA TYR A 30 -6.09 14.73 -21.16
C TYR A 30 -7.44 15.34 -20.81
N LYS A 31 -8.47 14.93 -21.53
CA LYS A 31 -9.86 15.33 -21.24
C LYS A 31 -10.42 14.47 -20.11
N VAL A 32 -11.08 15.11 -19.15
CA VAL A 32 -11.86 14.42 -18.11
C VAL A 32 -13.26 14.10 -18.68
N PRO A 33 -13.69 12.82 -18.73
CA PRO A 33 -15.04 12.47 -19.16
C PRO A 33 -16.12 13.07 -18.25
N ALA A 34 -17.32 13.28 -18.79
CA ALA A 34 -18.43 13.80 -18.00
C ALA A 34 -18.79 12.83 -16.85
N GLY A 35 -18.97 13.37 -15.65
CA GLY A 35 -19.27 12.58 -14.44
C GLY A 35 -18.06 11.94 -13.78
N VAL A 36 -16.86 12.04 -14.37
CA VAL A 36 -15.61 11.59 -13.74
C VAL A 36 -15.03 12.73 -12.91
N GLN A 37 -14.62 12.42 -11.69
CA GLN A 37 -13.96 13.36 -10.79
C GLN A 37 -12.49 13.00 -10.66
N VAL A 38 -11.64 14.00 -10.83
CA VAL A 38 -10.19 13.88 -10.67
C VAL A 38 -9.68 15.09 -9.90
N ARG A 39 -8.59 14.90 -9.17
CA ARG A 39 -7.88 15.94 -8.42
C ARG A 39 -6.37 15.79 -8.62
N PRO A 40 -5.55 16.81 -8.35
CA PRO A 40 -4.11 16.68 -8.32
C PRO A 40 -3.68 15.51 -7.43
N GLY A 41 -2.81 14.65 -7.95
CA GLY A 41 -2.37 13.41 -7.32
C GLY A 41 -3.21 12.18 -7.64
N SER A 42 -4.39 12.31 -8.26
CA SER A 42 -5.17 11.14 -8.71
C SER A 42 -4.35 10.26 -9.65
N TYR A 43 -4.36 8.95 -9.40
CA TYR A 43 -3.80 7.95 -10.30
C TYR A 43 -4.82 7.61 -11.38
N VAL A 44 -4.41 7.63 -12.64
CA VAL A 44 -5.30 7.48 -13.79
C VAL A 44 -4.70 6.54 -14.83
N ILE A 45 -5.54 5.80 -15.54
CA ILE A 45 -5.15 5.09 -16.76
C ILE A 45 -5.48 6.01 -17.94
N VAL A 46 -4.47 6.25 -18.79
CA VAL A 46 -4.61 7.10 -19.96
C VAL A 46 -4.04 6.44 -21.21
N PRO A 47 -4.61 6.72 -22.40
CA PRO A 47 -4.07 6.20 -23.65
C PRO A 47 -2.81 6.96 -24.07
N LEU A 48 -1.77 6.23 -24.46
CA LEU A 48 -0.55 6.75 -25.07
C LEU A 48 -0.23 5.95 -26.35
N GLY A 49 -0.67 6.48 -27.49
CA GLY A 49 -0.54 5.76 -28.77
C GLY A 49 -1.42 4.50 -28.80
N PRO A 50 -0.85 3.29 -28.98
CA PRO A 50 -1.59 2.02 -28.99
C PRO A 50 -1.74 1.36 -27.61
N GLN A 51 -1.07 1.87 -26.57
CA GLN A 51 -1.07 1.28 -25.23
C GLN A 51 -1.77 2.19 -24.23
N GLU A 52 -2.16 1.61 -23.10
CA GLU A 52 -2.63 2.34 -21.92
C GLU A 52 -1.54 2.37 -20.86
N VAL A 53 -1.41 3.50 -20.17
CA VAL A 53 -0.34 3.73 -19.19
C VAL A 53 -0.95 4.37 -17.94
N ILE A 54 -0.48 3.94 -16.78
CA ILE A 54 -0.81 4.59 -15.50
C ILE A 54 -0.03 5.90 -15.42
N GLY A 55 -0.73 7.00 -15.16
CA GLY A 55 -0.18 8.32 -14.91
C GLY A 55 -0.71 8.92 -13.60
N VAL A 56 -0.16 10.07 -13.23
CA VAL A 56 -0.62 10.84 -12.07
C VAL A 56 -1.03 12.24 -12.52
N VAL A 57 -2.22 12.68 -12.12
CA VAL A 57 -2.69 14.05 -12.39
C VAL A 57 -1.77 15.04 -11.68
N TRP A 58 -1.04 15.86 -12.43
CA TRP A 58 -0.12 16.85 -11.88
C TRP A 58 -0.83 18.15 -11.51
N GLY A 59 -1.88 18.50 -12.27
CA GLY A 59 -2.68 19.70 -12.08
C GLY A 59 -3.65 19.93 -13.22
N GLU A 60 -4.10 21.18 -13.36
CA GLU A 60 -4.92 21.62 -14.49
C GLU A 60 -4.18 21.48 -15.82
N GLY A 61 -4.94 21.23 -16.89
CA GLY A 61 -4.39 21.18 -18.24
C GLY A 61 -3.79 22.51 -18.66
N THR A 62 -2.72 22.46 -19.46
CA THR A 62 -2.06 23.67 -19.99
C THR A 62 -2.93 24.47 -20.95
N GLY A 63 -3.89 23.81 -21.61
CA GLY A 63 -4.72 24.44 -22.64
C GLY A 63 -4.00 24.72 -23.96
N GLU A 64 -2.72 24.33 -24.09
CA GLU A 64 -1.94 24.47 -25.33
C GLU A 64 -2.50 23.61 -26.47
N VAL A 65 -3.23 22.54 -26.14
CA VAL A 65 -3.82 21.60 -27.09
C VAL A 65 -5.32 21.82 -27.19
N GLY A 66 -5.81 22.03 -28.42
CA GLY A 66 -7.25 22.16 -28.68
C GLY A 66 -8.06 20.93 -28.22
N HIS A 67 -9.22 21.18 -27.63
CA HIS A 67 -10.11 20.18 -27.02
C HIS A 67 -10.46 18.99 -27.94
N ASN A 68 -10.44 19.18 -29.26
CA ASN A 68 -10.73 18.14 -30.25
C ASN A 68 -9.58 17.13 -30.47
N ARG A 69 -8.37 17.42 -29.96
CA ARG A 69 -7.18 16.55 -30.08
C ARG A 69 -6.85 15.81 -28.79
N LEU A 70 -7.52 16.16 -27.69
CA LEU A 70 -7.30 15.55 -26.40
C LEU A 70 -7.95 14.17 -26.36
N ARG A 71 -7.18 13.17 -25.95
CA ARG A 71 -7.73 11.87 -25.60
C ARG A 71 -8.37 11.92 -24.21
N PRO A 72 -9.42 11.14 -23.94
CA PRO A 72 -10.00 11.08 -22.61
C PRO A 72 -9.12 10.28 -21.65
N VAL A 73 -9.22 10.57 -20.36
CA VAL A 73 -8.83 9.64 -19.29
C VAL A 73 -9.69 8.38 -19.40
N THR A 74 -9.07 7.20 -19.39
CA THR A 74 -9.78 5.91 -19.46
C THR A 74 -10.41 5.56 -18.11
N GLU A 75 -9.61 5.62 -17.05
CA GLU A 75 -10.00 5.17 -15.71
C GLU A 75 -9.33 6.01 -14.64
N VAL A 76 -10.01 6.23 -13.52
CA VAL A 76 -9.44 6.77 -12.28
C VAL A 76 -9.31 5.62 -11.30
N LEU A 77 -8.09 5.34 -10.85
CA LEU A 77 -7.85 4.23 -9.92
C LEU A 77 -8.38 4.56 -8.54
N ASP A 78 -9.07 3.60 -7.91
CA ASP A 78 -9.63 3.72 -6.56
C ASP A 78 -8.55 3.54 -5.49
N VAL A 79 -7.65 4.53 -5.41
CA VAL A 79 -6.56 4.59 -4.43
C VAL A 79 -6.40 6.02 -3.89
N PRO A 80 -5.85 6.21 -2.68
CA PRO A 80 -5.53 7.54 -2.18
C PRO A 80 -4.66 8.32 -3.16
N PRO A 81 -4.91 9.63 -3.38
CA PRO A 81 -4.13 10.43 -4.31
C PRO A 81 -2.70 10.60 -3.80
N MET A 82 -1.76 10.76 -4.74
CA MET A 82 -0.38 11.13 -4.43
C MET A 82 -0.36 12.45 -3.65
N PRO A 83 0.22 12.49 -2.43
CA PRO A 83 0.28 13.70 -1.64
C PRO A 83 1.02 14.83 -2.37
N GLU A 84 0.57 16.08 -2.15
CA GLU A 84 1.21 17.27 -2.73
C GLU A 84 2.71 17.33 -2.39
N VAL A 85 3.08 16.99 -1.15
CA VAL A 85 4.49 16.96 -0.73
C VAL A 85 5.33 16.02 -1.59
N LEU A 86 4.79 14.86 -1.99
CA LEU A 86 5.50 13.92 -2.85
C LEU A 86 5.57 14.43 -4.30
N ARG A 87 4.50 15.06 -4.82
CA ARG A 87 4.54 15.70 -6.14
C ARG A 87 5.61 16.79 -6.21
N ARG A 88 5.64 17.68 -5.21
CA ARG A 88 6.69 18.72 -5.10
C ARG A 88 8.09 18.12 -4.96
N PHE A 89 8.22 17.00 -4.23
CA PHE A 89 9.50 16.32 -4.10
C PHE A 89 9.97 15.72 -5.44
N VAL A 90 9.07 15.14 -6.24
CA VAL A 90 9.37 14.66 -7.60
C VAL A 90 9.86 15.81 -8.48
N ASP A 91 9.16 16.96 -8.48
CA ASP A 91 9.57 18.15 -9.22
C ASP A 91 10.95 18.66 -8.77
N TRP A 92 11.17 18.72 -7.45
CA TRP A 92 12.45 19.15 -6.87
C TRP A 92 13.60 18.22 -7.27
N VAL A 93 13.43 16.90 -7.16
CA VAL A 93 14.46 15.91 -7.55
C VAL A 93 14.73 16.00 -9.06
N ALA A 94 13.69 16.13 -9.89
CA ALA A 94 13.83 16.25 -11.33
C ALA A 94 14.63 17.50 -11.71
N GLY A 95 14.31 18.66 -11.11
CA GLY A 95 15.02 19.91 -11.32
C GLY A 95 16.46 19.87 -10.80
N TYR A 96 16.68 19.32 -9.60
CA TYR A 96 18.00 19.25 -8.97
C TYR A 96 18.96 18.31 -9.72
N THR A 97 18.43 17.19 -10.23
CA THR A 97 19.25 16.19 -10.93
C THR A 97 19.22 16.31 -12.45
N VAL A 98 18.54 17.34 -12.99
CA VAL A 98 18.35 17.57 -14.44
C VAL A 98 17.81 16.31 -15.13
N SER A 99 16.87 15.64 -14.48
CA SER A 99 16.25 14.40 -14.95
C SER A 99 14.83 14.66 -15.43
N PRO A 100 14.32 13.93 -16.44
CA PRO A 100 12.92 14.02 -16.83
C PRO A 100 12.00 13.70 -15.64
N PRO A 101 10.98 14.52 -15.35
CA PRO A 101 10.10 14.33 -14.19
C PRO A 101 9.37 12.99 -14.21
N GLY A 102 9.03 12.48 -15.40
CA GLY A 102 8.41 11.16 -15.52
C GLY A 102 9.35 10.00 -15.12
N SER A 103 10.67 10.14 -15.31
CA SER A 103 11.65 9.16 -14.82
C SER A 103 11.73 9.15 -13.29
N VAL A 104 11.60 10.30 -12.65
CA VAL A 104 11.56 10.43 -11.19
C VAL A 104 10.24 9.91 -10.65
N LEU A 105 9.11 10.25 -11.28
CA LEU A 105 7.79 9.70 -10.95
C LEU A 105 7.82 8.18 -11.00
N ARG A 106 8.45 7.58 -12.03
CA ARG A 106 8.59 6.14 -12.15
C ARG A 106 9.23 5.51 -10.92
N LEU A 107 10.17 6.18 -10.24
CA LEU A 107 10.76 5.70 -8.99
C LEU A 107 9.77 5.81 -7.82
N ALA A 108 9.00 6.90 -7.76
CA ALA A 108 8.02 7.15 -6.71
C ALA A 108 6.82 6.18 -6.75
N ILE A 109 6.46 5.66 -7.93
CA ILE A 109 5.30 4.77 -8.11
C ILE A 109 5.69 3.32 -8.44
N ARG A 110 6.97 2.94 -8.31
CA ARG A 110 7.45 1.60 -8.69
C ARG A 110 7.01 0.54 -7.68
N ALA A 111 5.75 0.13 -7.77
CA ALA A 111 5.20 -0.96 -7.00
C ALA A 111 4.41 -1.89 -7.95
N PRO A 112 5.08 -2.85 -8.61
CA PRO A 112 4.43 -3.80 -9.52
C PRO A 112 3.25 -4.49 -8.84
N GLY A 113 2.06 -4.42 -9.43
CA GLY A 113 0.83 -5.02 -8.88
C GLY A 113 0.17 -4.25 -7.72
N ALA A 114 0.78 -3.20 -7.17
CA ALA A 114 0.19 -2.46 -6.04
C ALA A 114 -1.04 -1.61 -6.42
N LEU A 115 -1.21 -1.37 -7.71
CA LEU A 115 -2.38 -0.69 -8.27
C LEU A 115 -3.36 -1.67 -8.95
N GLU A 116 -3.08 -2.98 -8.86
CA GLU A 116 -3.96 -4.04 -9.34
C GLU A 116 -4.82 -4.57 -8.17
N ALA A 117 -5.95 -5.19 -8.49
CA ALA A 117 -6.77 -5.84 -7.47
C ALA A 117 -5.95 -6.94 -6.75
N PRO A 118 -6.16 -7.13 -5.43
CA PRO A 118 -5.46 -8.15 -4.66
C PRO A 118 -5.61 -9.53 -5.31
N ARG A 119 -4.50 -10.26 -5.44
CA ARG A 119 -4.57 -11.65 -5.91
C ARG A 119 -5.32 -12.48 -4.88
N MET A 120 -6.39 -13.15 -5.31
CA MET A 120 -7.14 -14.07 -4.46
C MET A 120 -6.50 -15.45 -4.53
N ARG A 121 -6.40 -16.13 -3.39
CA ARG A 121 -6.05 -17.55 -3.26
C ARG A 121 -7.25 -18.31 -2.72
N THR A 122 -7.50 -19.51 -3.25
CA THR A 122 -8.53 -20.39 -2.73
C THR A 122 -8.05 -21.06 -1.44
N ALA A 123 -8.75 -20.77 -0.36
CA ALA A 123 -8.65 -21.46 0.91
C ALA A 123 -9.93 -22.26 1.16
N TYR A 124 -9.95 -23.03 2.24
CA TYR A 124 -11.03 -23.94 2.56
C TYR A 124 -11.43 -23.79 4.03
N ARG A 125 -12.73 -23.74 4.28
CA ARG A 125 -13.34 -23.75 5.62
C ARG A 125 -14.23 -24.98 5.78
N LEU A 126 -14.40 -25.44 7.01
CA LEU A 126 -15.32 -26.53 7.32
C LEU A 126 -16.76 -26.17 6.92
N GLY A 127 -17.34 -27.02 6.09
CA GLY A 127 -18.75 -26.97 5.70
C GLY A 127 -19.63 -27.84 6.59
N ALA A 128 -20.93 -27.83 6.30
CA ALA A 128 -21.91 -28.66 7.02
C ALA A 128 -21.91 -30.13 6.57
N ALA A 129 -21.47 -30.42 5.33
CA ALA A 129 -21.44 -31.78 4.83
C ALA A 129 -20.37 -32.62 5.54
N ARG A 130 -20.57 -33.93 5.55
CA ARG A 130 -19.60 -34.91 6.07
C ARG A 130 -19.37 -35.99 5.01
N PRO A 131 -18.13 -36.47 4.84
CA PRO A 131 -17.82 -37.49 3.85
C PRO A 131 -18.48 -38.82 4.24
N SER A 132 -18.86 -39.62 3.23
CA SER A 132 -19.45 -40.96 3.42
C SER A 132 -18.55 -41.93 4.19
N ARG A 133 -17.22 -41.74 4.12
CA ARG A 133 -16.24 -42.49 4.90
C ARG A 133 -15.33 -41.54 5.67
N MET A 134 -15.42 -41.59 7.00
CA MET A 134 -14.52 -40.86 7.89
C MET A 134 -13.33 -41.74 8.27
N THR A 135 -12.11 -41.28 7.98
CA THR A 135 -10.87 -41.94 8.40
C THR A 135 -10.21 -41.14 9.52
N PRO A 136 -9.30 -41.71 10.33
CA PRO A 136 -8.60 -40.96 11.36
C PRO A 136 -7.86 -39.72 10.81
N ALA A 137 -7.30 -39.82 9.61
CA ALA A 137 -6.66 -38.68 8.95
C ALA A 137 -7.67 -37.59 8.55
N ARG A 138 -8.84 -37.97 8.01
CA ARG A 138 -9.92 -37.02 7.71
C ARG A 138 -10.47 -36.35 8.97
N ALA A 139 -10.60 -37.10 10.06
CA ALA A 139 -11.07 -36.57 11.33
C ALA A 139 -10.13 -35.48 11.87
N ARG A 140 -8.80 -35.71 11.85
CA ARG A 140 -7.82 -34.68 12.25
C ARG A 140 -7.89 -33.42 11.40
N ALA A 141 -8.04 -33.56 10.08
CA ALA A 141 -8.17 -32.41 9.19
C ALA A 141 -9.47 -31.64 9.43
N VAL A 142 -10.56 -32.32 9.80
CA VAL A 142 -11.82 -31.67 10.22
C VAL A 142 -11.65 -30.94 11.55
N GLU A 143 -11.04 -31.57 12.55
CA GLU A 143 -10.77 -31.01 13.88
C GLU A 143 -9.98 -29.69 13.79
N VAL A 144 -8.90 -29.66 13.00
CA VAL A 144 -8.14 -28.41 12.77
C VAL A 144 -9.01 -27.32 12.11
N ALA A 145 -9.94 -27.69 11.24
CA ALA A 145 -10.81 -26.74 10.54
C ALA A 145 -12.02 -26.27 11.38
N GLU A 146 -12.26 -26.82 12.58
CA GLU A 146 -13.38 -26.45 13.46
C GLU A 146 -13.23 -25.07 14.09
N ASP A 147 -12.02 -24.51 14.12
CA ASP A 147 -11.75 -23.15 14.61
C ASP A 147 -12.29 -22.04 13.70
N GLY A 148 -12.81 -22.40 12.53
CA GLY A 148 -13.44 -21.48 11.58
C GLY A 148 -12.44 -20.71 10.72
N PHE A 149 -11.12 -20.90 10.88
CA PHE A 149 -10.13 -20.26 10.02
C PHE A 149 -10.05 -20.98 8.67
N ALA A 150 -10.08 -20.20 7.59
CA ALA A 150 -9.92 -20.72 6.25
C ALA A 150 -8.43 -20.91 5.94
N ARG A 151 -8.07 -22.08 5.42
CA ARG A 151 -6.68 -22.48 5.13
C ARG A 151 -6.55 -23.05 3.73
N THR A 152 -5.40 -22.88 3.10
CA THR A 152 -5.09 -23.62 1.88
C THR A 152 -5.02 -25.13 2.16
N VAL A 153 -5.10 -25.95 1.11
CA VAL A 153 -4.92 -27.41 1.22
C VAL A 153 -3.63 -27.76 1.96
N ARG A 154 -2.56 -27.03 1.66
CA ARG A 154 -1.23 -27.28 2.21
C ARG A 154 -1.13 -26.89 3.68
N GLU A 155 -1.58 -25.69 4.05
CA GLU A 155 -1.60 -25.24 5.45
C GLU A 155 -2.42 -26.19 6.32
N LEU A 156 -3.62 -26.59 5.87
CA LEU A 156 -4.47 -27.53 6.61
C LEU A 156 -3.86 -28.94 6.71
N ALA A 157 -3.17 -29.40 5.66
CA ALA A 157 -2.47 -30.68 5.68
C ALA A 157 -1.28 -30.68 6.65
N GLU A 158 -0.49 -29.61 6.65
CA GLU A 158 0.65 -29.41 7.54
C GLU A 158 0.19 -29.33 9.01
N GLU A 159 -0.82 -28.50 9.32
CA GLU A 159 -1.36 -28.36 10.68
C GLU A 159 -2.01 -29.64 11.21
N ALA A 160 -2.75 -30.38 10.38
CA ALA A 160 -3.41 -31.63 10.78
C ALA A 160 -2.49 -32.87 10.75
N GLY A 161 -1.25 -32.73 10.27
CA GLY A 161 -0.31 -33.85 10.10
C GLY A 161 -0.86 -34.92 9.15
N VAL A 162 -1.35 -34.51 7.98
CA VAL A 162 -1.89 -35.38 6.93
C VAL A 162 -1.33 -35.02 5.55
N SER A 163 -1.67 -35.79 4.52
CA SER A 163 -1.31 -35.45 3.14
C SER A 163 -2.35 -34.54 2.49
N ASP A 164 -1.94 -33.74 1.51
CA ASP A 164 -2.82 -32.94 0.66
C ASP A 164 -4.00 -33.74 0.10
N GLY A 165 -3.78 -35.01 -0.25
CA GLY A 165 -4.82 -35.88 -0.81
C GLY A 165 -5.97 -36.16 0.18
N VAL A 166 -5.69 -36.18 1.49
CA VAL A 166 -6.73 -36.31 2.52
C VAL A 166 -7.62 -35.07 2.52
N VAL A 167 -6.99 -33.89 2.45
CA VAL A 167 -7.68 -32.60 2.43
C VAL A 167 -8.47 -32.42 1.12
N ARG A 168 -7.88 -32.69 -0.05
CA ARG A 168 -8.59 -32.67 -1.35
C ARG A 168 -9.78 -33.63 -1.34
N GLY A 169 -9.62 -34.82 -0.77
CA GLY A 169 -10.74 -35.76 -0.64
C GLY A 169 -11.86 -35.30 0.31
N LEU A 170 -11.60 -34.34 1.21
CA LEU A 170 -12.63 -33.66 2.01
C LEU A 170 -13.30 -32.51 1.24
N VAL A 171 -12.54 -31.81 0.39
CA VAL A 171 -13.07 -30.82 -0.56
C VAL A 171 -14.02 -31.49 -1.55
N ASP A 172 -13.60 -32.58 -2.18
CA ASP A 172 -14.42 -33.34 -3.16
C ASP A 172 -15.70 -33.89 -2.51
N ALA A 173 -15.67 -34.19 -1.22
CA ALA A 173 -16.81 -34.66 -0.45
C ALA A 173 -17.72 -33.52 0.05
N GLY A 174 -17.41 -32.26 -0.27
CA GLY A 174 -18.14 -31.06 0.16
C GLY A 174 -18.00 -30.73 1.66
N ALA A 175 -17.14 -31.47 2.38
CA ALA A 175 -16.90 -31.23 3.81
C ALA A 175 -16.04 -29.99 4.05
N LEU A 176 -15.22 -29.62 3.06
CA LEU A 176 -14.46 -28.37 3.03
C LEU A 176 -14.94 -27.53 1.85
N LEU A 177 -15.35 -26.29 2.12
CA LEU A 177 -15.90 -25.39 1.12
C LEU A 177 -14.85 -24.35 0.72
N PRO A 178 -14.71 -24.05 -0.59
CA PRO A 178 -13.77 -23.05 -1.05
C PRO A 178 -14.22 -21.65 -0.61
N VAL A 179 -13.24 -20.85 -0.20
CA VAL A 179 -13.40 -19.43 0.13
C VAL A 179 -12.22 -18.70 -0.51
N ASP A 180 -12.51 -17.59 -1.19
CA ASP A 180 -11.47 -16.73 -1.74
C ASP A 180 -10.92 -15.83 -0.64
N LEU A 181 -9.61 -15.93 -0.39
CA LEU A 181 -8.88 -15.07 0.53
C LEU A 181 -7.89 -14.21 -0.25
N PRO A 182 -7.63 -12.95 0.14
CA PRO A 182 -6.49 -12.22 -0.37
C PRO A 182 -5.19 -12.98 -0.07
N THR A 183 -4.24 -12.96 -1.00
CA THR A 183 -2.95 -13.66 -0.87
C THR A 183 -2.07 -13.05 0.21
N GLU A 184 -2.21 -11.74 0.44
CA GLU A 184 -1.47 -11.01 1.46
C GLU A 184 -2.25 -11.01 2.78
N ALA A 185 -1.61 -11.54 3.83
CA ALA A 185 -2.13 -11.44 5.18
C ALA A 185 -1.91 -10.01 5.70
N SER A 186 -2.91 -9.45 6.38
CA SER A 186 -2.73 -8.20 7.13
C SER A 186 -1.69 -8.40 8.23
N PHE A 187 -0.78 -7.45 8.38
CA PHE A 187 0.13 -7.42 9.51
C PHE A 187 -0.66 -7.09 10.80
N PRO A 188 -0.26 -7.61 11.96
CA PRO A 188 -0.89 -7.24 13.22
C PRO A 188 -0.71 -5.73 13.47
N GLU A 189 -1.68 -5.12 14.15
CA GLU A 189 -1.58 -3.72 14.53
C GLU A 189 -0.35 -3.49 15.42
N PRO A 190 0.48 -2.46 15.14
CA PRO A 190 1.60 -2.11 16.00
C PRO A 190 1.13 -1.80 17.43
N ARG A 191 1.83 -2.34 18.43
CA ARG A 191 1.57 -2.08 19.85
C ARG A 191 2.64 -1.14 20.42
N PRO A 192 2.42 0.19 20.43
CA PRO A 192 3.42 1.16 20.88
C PRO A 192 3.67 1.11 22.40
N ASP A 193 2.77 0.48 23.15
CA ASP A 193 2.82 0.31 24.61
C ASP A 193 3.52 -0.99 25.04
N MET A 194 4.02 -1.79 24.10
CA MET A 194 4.75 -3.02 24.41
C MET A 194 6.00 -2.68 25.25
N PRO A 195 6.23 -3.37 26.39
CA PRO A 195 7.39 -3.09 27.23
C PRO A 195 8.69 -3.34 26.45
N GLY A 196 9.47 -2.27 26.25
CA GLY A 196 10.76 -2.30 25.57
C GLY A 196 11.92 -2.72 26.48
N VAL A 197 13.14 -2.60 25.95
CA VAL A 197 14.38 -2.82 26.71
C VAL A 197 14.62 -1.62 27.64
N ALA A 198 15.21 -1.87 28.82
CA ALA A 198 15.64 -0.78 29.70
C ALA A 198 16.78 0.02 29.06
N LEU A 199 16.51 1.29 28.74
CA LEU A 199 17.48 2.18 28.12
C LEU A 199 18.57 2.60 29.10
N SER A 200 19.80 2.75 28.59
CA SER A 200 20.87 3.43 29.33
C SER A 200 20.55 4.93 29.51
N PRO A 201 21.22 5.64 30.43
CA PRO A 201 21.00 7.07 30.61
C PRO A 201 21.19 7.89 29.32
N GLU A 202 22.23 7.59 28.53
CA GLU A 202 22.51 8.26 27.26
C GLU A 202 21.44 7.97 26.21
N GLN A 203 20.97 6.72 26.13
CA GLN A 203 19.88 6.33 25.23
C GLN A 203 18.56 7.01 25.62
N ALA A 204 18.27 7.09 26.92
CA ALA A 204 17.05 7.73 27.43
C ALA A 204 17.04 9.24 27.13
N GLU A 205 18.19 9.90 27.23
CA GLU A 205 18.36 11.31 26.83
C GLU A 205 18.11 11.48 25.32
N ALA A 206 18.77 10.68 24.48
CA ALA A 206 18.60 10.74 23.02
C ALA A 206 17.15 10.43 22.60
N ALA A 207 16.52 9.42 23.22
CA ALA A 207 15.12 9.09 23.00
C ALA A 207 14.19 10.23 23.42
N GLY A 208 14.47 10.89 24.55
CA GLY A 208 13.75 12.08 25.00
C GLY A 208 13.78 13.21 23.97
N LEU A 209 14.94 13.47 23.37
CA LEU A 209 15.09 14.47 22.31
C LEU A 209 14.26 14.11 21.06
N LEU A 210 14.33 12.86 20.60
CA LEU A 210 13.54 12.41 19.44
C LEU A 210 12.03 12.49 19.72
N ARG A 211 11.57 12.02 20.89
CA ARG A 211 10.17 12.13 21.29
C ARG A 211 9.70 13.58 21.34
N GLY A 212 10.51 14.48 21.89
CA GLY A 212 10.23 15.92 21.91
C GLY A 212 10.03 16.52 20.52
N HIS A 213 10.79 16.07 19.52
CA HIS A 213 10.59 16.49 18.12
C HIS A 213 9.29 15.96 17.52
N VAL A 214 8.96 14.68 17.78
CA VAL A 214 7.69 14.07 17.37
C VAL A 214 6.51 14.82 18.02
N GLU A 215 6.62 15.14 19.31
CA GLU A 215 5.63 15.89 20.07
C GLU A 215 5.39 17.29 19.49
N ALA A 216 6.47 17.97 19.09
CA ALA A 216 6.43 19.31 18.54
C ALA A 216 5.77 19.42 17.15
N ARG A 217 5.58 18.30 16.42
CA ARG A 217 5.02 18.27 15.05
C ARG A 217 5.71 19.24 14.08
N ARG A 218 7.03 19.34 14.17
CA ARG A 218 7.85 20.18 13.29
C ARG A 218 9.02 19.39 12.73
N PHE A 219 9.43 19.77 11.53
CA PHE A 219 10.63 19.22 10.91
C PHE A 219 11.86 19.46 11.82
N ALA A 220 12.65 18.41 12.01
CA ALA A 220 13.94 18.45 12.68
C ALA A 220 14.88 17.46 11.99
N ALA A 221 16.15 17.86 11.83
CA ALA A 221 17.21 16.97 11.40
C ALA A 221 18.04 16.58 12.62
N VAL A 222 18.15 15.27 12.89
CA VAL A 222 18.84 14.73 14.07
C VAL A 222 19.89 13.72 13.63
N LEU A 223 21.12 13.89 14.12
CA LEU A 223 22.18 12.90 14.00
C LEU A 223 22.23 12.06 15.27
N LEU A 224 21.93 10.76 15.16
CA LEU A 224 22.17 9.80 16.24
C LEU A 224 23.45 9.04 15.95
N ASP A 225 24.54 9.47 16.58
CA ASP A 225 25.86 8.85 16.43
C ASP A 225 26.05 7.70 17.42
N GLY A 226 26.71 6.63 16.96
CA GLY A 226 27.02 5.48 17.79
C GLY A 226 27.46 4.27 16.96
N VAL A 227 28.33 3.45 17.53
CA VAL A 227 28.81 2.21 16.90
C VAL A 227 27.69 1.16 16.79
N THR A 228 27.87 0.12 15.97
CA THR A 228 26.95 -1.02 15.94
C THR A 228 26.86 -1.66 17.33
N GLY A 229 25.65 -2.00 17.78
CA GLY A 229 25.43 -2.57 19.12
C GLY A 229 25.28 -1.55 20.26
N SER A 230 25.46 -0.25 20.02
CA SER A 230 25.21 0.82 21.00
C SER A 230 23.72 1.04 21.35
N GLY A 231 22.80 0.29 20.71
CA GLY A 231 21.36 0.38 20.95
C GLY A 231 20.65 1.56 20.28
N LYS A 232 21.20 2.13 19.20
CA LYS A 232 20.51 3.15 18.38
C LYS A 232 19.10 2.73 17.95
N THR A 233 18.91 1.43 17.67
CA THR A 233 17.61 0.87 17.29
C THR A 233 16.56 1.03 18.39
N GLU A 234 16.94 0.82 19.66
CA GLU A 234 16.03 1.02 20.80
C GLU A 234 15.61 2.49 20.91
N VAL A 235 16.55 3.41 20.68
CA VAL A 235 16.27 4.86 20.64
C VAL A 235 15.30 5.21 19.49
N TYR A 236 15.40 4.56 18.33
CA TYR A 236 14.44 4.76 17.24
C TYR A 236 13.04 4.27 17.61
N PHE A 237 12.92 3.13 18.30
CA PHE A 237 11.62 2.59 18.68
C PHE A 237 10.85 3.51 19.63
N GLU A 238 11.52 4.23 20.51
CA GLU A 238 10.87 5.25 21.36
C GLU A 238 10.23 6.37 20.54
N ALA A 239 10.92 6.83 19.48
CA ALA A 239 10.39 7.85 18.59
C ALA A 239 9.24 7.32 17.73
N VAL A 240 9.35 6.08 17.25
CA VAL A 240 8.29 5.40 16.49
C VAL A 240 7.05 5.18 17.35
N ALA A 241 7.21 4.70 18.59
CA ALA A 241 6.11 4.49 19.54
C ALA A 241 5.40 5.81 19.88
N ALA A 242 6.16 6.90 20.07
CA ALA A 242 5.61 8.22 20.28
C ALA A 242 4.85 8.76 19.06
N ALA A 243 5.30 8.45 17.84
CA ALA A 243 4.59 8.81 16.61
C ALA A 243 3.28 8.01 16.48
N LEU A 244 3.36 6.68 16.61
CA LEU A 244 2.20 5.78 16.53
C LEU A 244 1.12 6.10 17.58
N SER A 245 1.52 6.44 18.80
CA SER A 245 0.58 6.78 19.89
C SER A 245 -0.23 8.05 19.61
N ARG A 246 0.13 8.84 18.59
CA ARG A 246 -0.56 10.08 18.21
C ARG A 246 -1.44 9.93 16.96
N GLY A 247 -1.42 8.76 16.30
CA GLY A 247 -2.01 8.54 14.98
C GLY A 247 -1.28 9.28 13.86
#